data_AF-A0A7Y9N681-F1
#
_entry.id   AF-A0A7Y9N681-F1
#
_cell.length_a   1.000
_cell.length_b   1.000
_cell.length_c   1.000
_cell.angle_alpha   90.00
_cell.angle_beta   90.00
_cell.angle_gamma   90.00
#
_symmetry.space_group_name_H-M   'P 1'
#
loop_
_entity.id
_entity.type
_entity.pdbx_description
1 polymer ?
#
loop_
_entity_poly.entity_id
_entity_poly.type
_entity_poly.pdbx_seq_one_letter_code
_entity_poly.pdbx_strand_id
1 'polypeptide(L)' 'METAIAREKQIKAGSRAKKLALIEAENPLWLDLWPTILDGSE' A
#
# COMPACT_ATOMS: atom_id res chain seq x y z
N MET A 1 -12.33 -20.61 -13.77
CA MET A 1 -12.44 -19.13 -13.80
C MET A 1 -12.79 -18.58 -12.42
N GLU A 2 -13.84 -19.08 -11.77
CA GLU A 2 -14.22 -18.65 -10.41
C GLU A 2 -13.13 -18.86 -9.35
N THR A 3 -12.38 -19.96 -9.44
CA THR A 3 -11.25 -20.27 -8.53
C THR A 3 -10.12 -19.23 -8.60
N ALA A 4 -9.80 -18.72 -9.80
CA ALA A 4 -8.78 -17.69 -9.97
C ALA A 4 -9.21 -16.36 -9.34
N ILE A 5 -10.48 -15.98 -9.54
CA ILE A 5 -11.07 -14.76 -8.96
C ILE A 5 -11.11 -14.86 -7.42
N ALA A 6 -11.50 -16.01 -6.87
CA ALA A 6 -11.51 -16.23 -5.43
C ALA A 6 -10.11 -16.14 -4.81
N ARG A 7 -9.09 -16.70 -5.48
CA ARG A 7 -7.69 -16.63 -5.04
C ARG A 7 -7.15 -15.21 -5.07
N GLU A 8 -7.45 -14.46 -6.13
CA GLU A 8 -7.09 -13.05 -6.26
C GLU A 8 -7.71 -12.22 -5.12
N LYS A 9 -9.00 -12.42 -4.86
CA LYS A 9 -9.69 -11.77 -3.73
C LYS A 9 -9.05 -12.12 -2.40
N GLN A 10 -8.73 -13.39 -2.15
CA GLN A 10 -8.09 -13.83 -0.91
C GLN A 10 -6.74 -13.13 -0.70
N ILE A 11 -5.90 -13.02 -1.73
CA ILE A 11 -4.61 -12.33 -1.66
C ILE A 11 -4.82 -10.83 -1.41
N LYS A 12 -5.86 -10.23 -2.00
CA LYS A 12 -6.16 -8.79 -1.89
C LYS A 12 -6.96 -8.42 -0.64
N ALA A 13 -7.53 -9.38 0.09
CA ALA A 13 -8.44 -9.19 1.23
C ALA A 13 -7.79 -8.68 2.53
N GLY A 14 -6.54 -8.20 2.48
CA GLY A 14 -5.94 -7.51 3.62
C GLY A 14 -6.80 -6.31 4.08
N SER A 15 -6.88 -6.09 5.39
CA SER A 15 -7.70 -5.03 5.98
C SER A 15 -7.30 -3.65 5.44
N ARG A 16 -8.27 -2.95 4.83
CA ARG A 16 -8.08 -1.55 4.39
C ARG A 16 -7.70 -0.65 5.57
N ALA A 17 -8.30 -0.86 6.74
CA ALA A 17 -8.00 -0.07 7.93
C ALA A 17 -6.54 -0.24 8.37
N LYS A 18 -6.00 -1.46 8.32
CA LYS A 18 -4.58 -1.71 8.65
C LYS A 18 -3.62 -1.03 7.67
N LYS A 19 -3.95 -1.05 6.37
CA LYS A 19 -3.14 -0.35 5.35
C LYS A 19 -3.15 1.15 5.57
N LEU A 20 -4.31 1.73 5.84
CA LEU A 20 -4.44 3.16 6.12
C LEU A 20 -3.69 3.56 7.39
N ALA A 21 -3.84 2.81 8.48
CA ALA A 21 -3.13 3.08 9.73
C ALA A 21 -1.60 3.11 9.54
N LEU A 22 -1.06 2.21 8.71
CA LEU A 22 0.36 2.19 8.39
C LEU A 22 0.78 3.42 7.55
N ILE A 23 0.01 3.77 6.52
CA ILE A 23 0.29 4.94 5.69
C ILE A 23 0.20 6.22 6.51
N GLU A 24 -0.80 6.36 7.37
CA GLU A 24 -0.99 7.55 8.21
C GLU A 24 0.08 7.67 9.29
N ALA A 25 0.63 6.56 9.78
CA ALA A 25 1.74 6.57 10.74
C ALA A 25 3.05 7.05 10.12
N GLU A 26 3.36 6.63 8.89
CA GLU A 26 4.65 6.88 8.22
C GLU A 26 4.61 8.08 7.25
N ASN A 27 3.45 8.36 6.65
CA ASN A 27 3.22 9.45 5.69
C ASN A 27 1.88 10.15 5.97
N PRO A 28 1.74 10.83 7.13
CA PRO A 28 0.49 11.47 7.56
C PRO A 28 0.01 12.57 6.59
N LEU A 29 0.93 13.18 5.84
CA LEU A 29 0.65 14.24 4.88
C LEU A 29 0.35 13.71 3.47
N TRP A 30 0.38 12.39 3.28
CA TRP A 30 0.13 11.74 1.98
C TRP A 30 0.98 12.33 0.85
N LEU A 31 2.24 12.66 1.16
CA LEU A 31 3.18 13.20 0.18
C LEU A 31 3.54 12.14 -0.86
N ASP A 32 3.75 12.56 -2.10
CA ASP A 32 4.41 11.72 -3.10
C ASP A 32 5.90 11.61 -2.73
N LEU A 33 6.31 10.42 -2.30
CA LEU A 33 7.68 10.16 -1.87
C LEU A 33 8.59 9.75 -3.04
N TRP A 34 8.04 9.54 -4.25
CA TRP A 34 8.84 9.12 -5.39
C TRP A 34 10.00 10.07 -5.72
N PRO A 35 9.84 11.40 -5.71
CA PRO A 35 10.95 12.32 -5.94
C PRO A 35 12.07 12.16 -4.91
N THR A 36 11.73 11.99 -3.63
CA THR A 36 12.69 11.78 -2.53
C THR A 36 13.42 10.44 -2.64
N ILE A 37 12.73 9.39 -3.09
CA ILE A 37 13.35 8.07 -3.29
C ILE A 37 14.32 8.08 -4.48
N LEU A 38 14.00 8.84 -5.53
CA LEU A 38 14.80 8.93 -6.76
C LEU A 38 16.03 9.84 -6.60
N ASP A 39 15.96 10.84 -5.72
CA ASP A 39 17.01 11.81 -5.39
C ASP A 39 18.36 11.12 -5.07
N GLY A 40 18.32 9.99 -4.36
CA GLY A 40 19.52 9.22 -4.04
C GLY A 40 20.44 9.88 -3.01
N SER A 41 20.02 10.96 -2.35
CA SER A 41 20.73 11.50 -1.19
C SER A 41 20.75 10.49 -0.03
N GLU A 42 21.92 9.90 0.21
CA GLU A 42 22.34 9.43 1.55
C GLU A 42 22.73 10.62 2.44
#